data_AF-A0A1G9TSK5-F1
#
_entry.id   AF-A0A1G9TSK5-F1
#
_cell.length_a   1.000
_cell.length_b   1.000
_cell.length_c   1.000
_cell.angle_alpha   90.00
_cell.angle_beta   90.00
_cell.angle_gamma   90.00
#
_symmetry.space_group_name_H-M   'P 1'
#
loop_
_entity.id
_entity.type
_entity.pdbx_description
1 polymer ?
#
loop_
_entity_poly.entity_id
_entity_poly.type
_entity_poly.pdbx_seq_one_letter_code
_entity_poly.pdbx_strand_id
1 'polypeptide(L)'
;MYMTRAVALRVHLVASSLALVVVLAFQVVTITVELGGNHAAIAAAKRGIALGLFVLLPALAAAGASGRTLAGRSRAPFVVRKTRRMIAVASVGVLVLVPCAVVLDRLAAAGDLGGRFRVIQYVEVAAGLLNLTLLGLNFRDGRAVTRRGRKWS
;
A
#
# COMPACT_ATOMS: atom_id res chain seq x y z
N MET A 1 1.56 -24.57 -8.69
CA MET A 1 0.57 -24.10 -9.68
C MET A 1 1.25 -23.08 -10.60
N TYR A 2 1.57 -23.44 -11.85
CA TYR A 2 2.16 -22.49 -12.81
C TYR A 2 1.07 -21.54 -13.32
N MET A 3 1.13 -20.26 -12.94
CA MET A 3 0.25 -19.23 -13.53
C MET A 3 0.70 -18.93 -14.96
N THR A 4 -0.22 -18.94 -15.91
CA THR A 4 0.07 -18.44 -17.25
C THR A 4 0.33 -16.92 -17.19
N ARG A 5 1.15 -16.40 -18.11
CA ARG A 5 1.48 -14.96 -18.16
C ARG A 5 0.23 -14.06 -18.25
N ALA A 6 -0.80 -14.50 -18.98
CA ALA A 6 -2.05 -13.76 -19.10
C ALA A 6 -2.82 -13.69 -17.76
N VAL A 7 -2.89 -14.80 -17.02
CA VAL A 7 -3.51 -14.83 -15.69
C VAL A 7 -2.71 -13.98 -14.70
N ALA A 8 -1.37 -14.08 -14.73
CA ALA A 8 -0.50 -13.25 -13.90
C ALA A 8 -0.70 -11.74 -14.17
N LEU A 9 -0.89 -11.34 -15.42
CA LEU A 9 -1.17 -9.94 -15.78
C LEU A 9 -2.49 -9.45 -15.18
N ARG A 10 -3.57 -10.24 -15.31
CA ARG A 10 -4.88 -9.88 -14.75
C ARG A 10 -4.82 -9.74 -13.24
N VAL A 11 -4.25 -10.74 -12.55
CA VAL A 11 -4.08 -10.70 -11.09
C VAL A 11 -3.24 -9.50 -10.67
N HIS A 12 -2.14 -9.22 -11.36
CA HIS A 12 -1.27 -8.09 -11.05
C HIS A 12 -2.01 -6.76 -11.16
N LEU A 13 -2.76 -6.55 -12.23
CA LEU A 13 -3.48 -5.29 -12.46
C LEU A 13 -4.57 -5.06 -11.40
N VAL A 14 -5.38 -6.09 -11.11
CA VAL A 14 -6.44 -6.00 -10.09
C VAL A 14 -5.84 -5.78 -8.72
N ALA A 15 -4.89 -6.62 -8.31
CA ALA A 15 -4.30 -6.57 -6.98
C ALA A 15 -3.51 -5.28 -6.75
N SER A 16 -2.74 -4.80 -7.74
CA SER A 16 -1.99 -3.54 -7.60
C SER A 16 -2.90 -2.32 -7.55
N SER A 17 -4.00 -2.32 -8.32
CA SER A 17 -4.98 -1.23 -8.28
C SER A 17 -5.74 -1.22 -6.96
N LEU A 18 -6.15 -2.39 -6.48
CA LEU A 18 -6.80 -2.55 -5.17
C LEU A 18 -5.90 -2.04 -4.04
N ALA A 19 -4.63 -2.47 -4.02
CA ALA A 19 -3.69 -2.01 -3.01
C ALA A 19 -3.51 -0.47 -3.03
N LEU A 20 -3.46 0.14 -4.22
CA LEU A 20 -3.35 1.60 -4.35
C LEU A 20 -4.58 2.33 -3.82
N VAL A 21 -5.77 1.86 -4.18
CA VAL A 21 -7.03 2.45 -3.71
C VAL A 21 -7.16 2.32 -2.19
N VAL A 22 -6.83 1.15 -1.63
CA VAL A 22 -6.91 0.91 -0.19
C VAL A 22 -5.92 1.78 0.59
N VAL A 23 -4.66 1.86 0.16
CA VAL A 23 -3.66 2.74 0.81
C VAL A 23 -4.07 4.20 0.71
N LEU A 24 -4.58 4.63 -0.44
CA LEU A 24 -5.11 5.99 -0.61
C LEU A 24 -6.29 6.26 0.33
N ALA A 25 -7.23 5.33 0.44
CA ALA A 25 -8.37 5.45 1.32
C ALA A 25 -7.95 5.54 2.80
N PHE A 26 -6.99 4.73 3.25
CA PHE A 26 -6.46 4.82 4.61
C PHE A 26 -5.86 6.20 4.88
N GLN A 27 -5.07 6.74 3.94
CA GLN A 27 -4.49 8.08 4.09
C GLN A 27 -5.55 9.17 4.13
N VAL A 28 -6.55 9.12 3.24
CA VAL A 28 -7.64 10.10 3.22
C VAL A 28 -8.43 10.05 4.53
N VAL A 29 -8.86 8.87 4.95
CA VAL A 29 -9.62 8.68 6.19
C VAL A 29 -8.84 9.21 7.39
N THR A 30 -7.57 8.83 7.52
CA THR A 30 -6.71 9.32 8.61
C THR A 30 -6.59 10.85 8.59
N ILE A 31 -6.27 11.46 7.46
CA ILE A 31 -6.11 12.92 7.37
C ILE A 31 -7.43 13.64 7.68
N THR A 32 -8.56 13.12 7.20
CA THR A 32 -9.87 13.71 7.46
C THR A 32 -10.22 13.69 8.94
N VAL A 33 -10.02 12.57 9.65
CA VAL A 33 -10.35 12.50 11.09
C VAL A 33 -9.34 13.27 11.95
N GLU A 34 -8.10 13.43 11.51
CA GLU A 34 -7.11 14.25 12.24
C GLU A 34 -7.38 15.76 12.11
N LEU A 35 -7.97 16.22 11.00
CA LEU A 35 -8.26 17.64 10.78
C LEU A 35 -9.56 18.13 11.41
N GLY A 36 -10.51 17.24 11.72
CA GLY A 36 -11.82 17.64 12.23
C GLY A 36 -12.65 16.55 12.89
N GLY A 37 -12.07 15.37 13.14
CA GLY A 37 -12.75 14.27 13.82
C GLY A 37 -12.73 14.45 15.34
N ASN A 38 -13.77 13.91 16.00
CA ASN A 38 -13.76 13.73 17.45
C ASN A 38 -13.09 12.39 17.82
N HIS A 39 -12.94 12.13 19.13
CA HIS A 39 -12.28 10.92 19.61
C HIS A 39 -12.92 9.63 19.08
N ALA A 40 -14.26 9.58 18.97
CA ALA A 40 -14.97 8.43 18.44
C ALA A 40 -14.69 8.21 16.94
N ALA A 41 -14.62 9.28 16.15
CA ALA A 41 -14.28 9.22 14.73
C ALA A 41 -12.84 8.72 14.52
N ILE A 42 -11.89 9.19 15.33
CA ILE A 42 -10.49 8.72 15.30
C ILE A 42 -10.42 7.23 15.63
N ALA A 43 -11.08 6.80 16.70
CA ALA A 43 -11.12 5.38 17.08
C ALA A 43 -11.75 4.50 15.98
N ALA A 44 -12.86 4.94 15.39
CA ALA A 44 -13.50 4.22 14.28
C ALA A 44 -12.58 4.13 13.06
N ALA A 45 -11.86 5.22 12.72
CA ALA A 45 -10.90 5.22 11.62
C ALA A 45 -9.74 4.25 11.86
N LYS A 46 -9.11 4.29 13.04
CA LYS A 46 -7.97 3.38 13.35
C LYS A 46 -8.41 1.92 13.39
N ARG A 47 -9.61 1.65 13.89
CA ARG A 47 -10.21 0.32 13.84
C ARG A 47 -10.45 -0.14 12.40
N GLY A 48 -11.05 0.72 11.58
CA GLY A 48 -11.29 0.45 10.16
C GLY A 48 -10.01 0.17 9.38
N ILE A 49 -8.94 0.93 9.63
CA ILE A 49 -7.63 0.73 9.01
C ILE A 49 -7.01 -0.59 9.46
N ALA A 50 -7.03 -0.89 10.76
CA ALA A 50 -6.51 -2.16 11.30
C ALA A 50 -7.23 -3.37 10.69
N LEU A 51 -8.56 -3.31 10.54
CA LEU A 51 -9.32 -4.35 9.85
C LEU A 51 -9.04 -4.38 8.33
N GLY A 52 -8.88 -3.22 7.72
CA GLY A 52 -8.54 -3.11 6.30
C GLY A 52 -7.19 -3.72 5.94
N LEU A 53 -6.26 -3.89 6.89
CA LEU A 53 -5.01 -4.62 6.66
C LEU A 53 -5.24 -6.06 6.19
N PHE A 54 -6.32 -6.72 6.62
CA PHE A 54 -6.68 -8.06 6.15
C PHE A 54 -7.04 -8.09 4.66
N VAL A 55 -7.39 -6.96 4.06
CA VAL A 55 -7.59 -6.82 2.61
C VAL A 55 -6.30 -6.35 1.93
N LEU A 56 -5.62 -5.38 2.52
CA LEU A 56 -4.42 -4.77 1.93
C LEU A 56 -3.26 -5.76 1.82
N LEU A 57 -2.97 -6.53 2.86
CA LEU A 57 -1.82 -7.44 2.89
C LEU A 57 -1.94 -8.55 1.82
N PRO A 58 -3.09 -9.24 1.66
CA PRO A 58 -3.27 -10.17 0.55
C PRO A 58 -3.19 -9.49 -0.82
N ALA A 59 -3.73 -8.28 -0.98
CA ALA A 59 -3.65 -7.54 -2.24
C ALA A 59 -2.19 -7.23 -2.63
N LEU A 60 -1.38 -6.73 -1.68
CA LEU A 60 0.05 -6.49 -1.89
C LEU A 60 0.82 -7.79 -2.17
N ALA A 61 0.52 -8.86 -1.45
CA ALA A 61 1.13 -10.17 -1.67
C ALA A 61 0.83 -10.70 -3.08
N ALA A 62 -0.44 -10.65 -3.51
CA ALA A 62 -0.87 -11.05 -4.85
C ALA A 62 -0.23 -10.17 -5.93
N ALA A 63 -0.20 -8.85 -5.74
CA ALA A 63 0.43 -7.90 -6.65
C ALA A 63 1.93 -8.16 -6.80
N GLY A 64 2.62 -8.44 -5.69
CA GLY A 64 4.05 -8.75 -5.65
C GLY A 64 4.36 -10.10 -6.30
N ALA A 65 3.60 -11.16 -5.97
CA ALA A 65 3.80 -12.49 -6.53
C ALA A 65 3.57 -12.52 -8.04
N SER A 66 2.43 -12.01 -8.50
CA SER A 66 2.12 -11.89 -9.93
C SER A 66 3.11 -10.98 -10.67
N GLY A 67 3.55 -9.89 -10.05
CA GLY A 67 4.57 -8.98 -10.59
C GLY A 67 5.93 -9.66 -10.79
N ARG A 68 6.35 -10.51 -9.85
CA ARG A 68 7.57 -11.32 -10.00
C ARG A 68 7.44 -12.34 -11.14
N THR A 69 6.30 -13.00 -11.27
CA THR A 69 6.02 -13.91 -12.39
C THR A 69 6.12 -13.20 -13.75
N LEU A 70 5.58 -11.97 -13.84
CA LEU A 70 5.65 -11.16 -15.05
C LEU A 70 7.08 -10.69 -15.37
N ALA A 71 7.83 -10.28 -14.35
CA ALA A 71 9.23 -9.87 -14.47
C ALA A 71 10.13 -11.02 -14.96
N GLY A 72 9.85 -12.26 -14.51
CA GLY A 72 10.65 -13.43 -14.85
C GLY A 72 12.13 -13.22 -14.54
N ARG A 73 13.01 -13.54 -15.50
CA ARG A 73 14.46 -13.32 -15.38
C ARG A 73 14.94 -11.99 -16.00
N SER A 74 14.02 -11.07 -16.32
CA SER A 74 14.38 -9.83 -16.99
C SER A 74 15.32 -8.98 -16.13
N ARG A 75 16.45 -8.58 -16.73
CA ARG A 75 17.44 -7.66 -16.14
C ARG A 75 17.30 -6.23 -16.65
N ALA A 76 16.25 -5.95 -17.43
CA ALA A 76 16.03 -4.61 -17.97
C ALA A 76 15.98 -3.58 -16.82
N PRO A 77 16.69 -2.43 -16.91
CA PRO A 77 16.81 -1.49 -15.81
C PRO A 77 15.46 -1.03 -15.23
N PHE A 78 14.43 -0.90 -16.06
CA PHE A 78 13.09 -0.53 -15.61
C PHE A 78 12.42 -1.63 -14.76
N VAL A 79 12.59 -2.92 -15.10
CA VAL A 79 12.02 -4.05 -14.34
C VAL A 79 12.68 -4.14 -12.96
N VAL A 80 14.00 -3.96 -12.91
CA VAL A 80 14.76 -3.97 -11.65
C VAL A 80 14.32 -2.82 -10.74
N ARG A 81 14.20 -1.59 -11.28
CA ARG A 81 13.70 -0.43 -10.53
C ARG A 81 12.28 -0.67 -9.99
N LYS A 82 11.38 -1.21 -10.82
CA LYS A 82 10.01 -1.56 -10.44
C LYS A 82 9.97 -2.56 -9.28
N THR A 83 10.80 -3.59 -9.36
CA THR A 83 10.90 -4.66 -8.34
C THR A 83 11.44 -4.12 -7.02
N ARG A 84 12.51 -3.30 -7.06
CA ARG A 84 13.07 -2.68 -5.85
C ARG A 84 12.06 -1.76 -5.15
N ARG A 85 11.29 -0.97 -5.90
CA ARG A 85 10.21 -0.15 -5.33
C ARG A 85 9.14 -1.00 -4.66
N MET A 86 8.78 -2.15 -5.24
CA MET A 86 7.80 -3.05 -4.63
C MET A 86 8.31 -3.65 -3.31
N ILE A 87 9.61 -3.96 -3.23
CA ILE A 87 10.24 -4.40 -1.98
C ILE A 87 10.22 -3.29 -0.94
N ALA A 88 10.53 -2.05 -1.32
CA ALA A 88 10.45 -0.90 -0.42
C ALA A 88 9.02 -0.67 0.10
N VAL A 89 8.01 -0.69 -0.77
CA VAL A 89 6.57 -0.63 -0.42
C VAL A 89 6.21 -1.69 0.61
N ALA A 90 6.59 -2.95 0.38
CA ALA A 90 6.30 -4.04 1.28
C ALA A 90 7.02 -3.88 2.62
N SER A 91 8.28 -3.43 2.60
CA SER A 91 9.09 -3.24 3.81
C SER A 91 8.51 -2.12 4.69
N VAL A 92 8.22 -0.95 4.12
CA VAL A 92 7.57 0.16 4.85
C VAL A 92 6.20 -0.26 5.35
N GLY A 93 5.43 -0.98 4.53
CA GLY A 93 4.12 -1.50 4.91
C GLY A 93 4.17 -2.41 6.13
N VAL A 94 5.01 -3.45 6.08
CA VAL A 94 5.05 -4.49 7.12
C VAL A 94 5.81 -4.03 8.36
N LEU A 95 6.94 -3.35 8.20
CA LEU A 95 7.83 -3.00 9.32
C LEU A 95 7.40 -1.72 10.04
N VAL A 96 6.64 -0.84 9.38
CA VAL A 96 6.25 0.47 9.96
C VAL A 96 4.74 0.60 10.02
N LEU A 97 4.02 0.51 8.90
CA LEU A 97 2.59 0.82 8.87
C LEU A 97 1.73 -0.19 9.64
N VAL A 98 2.00 -1.49 9.51
CA VAL A 98 1.27 -2.53 10.26
C VAL A 98 1.40 -2.35 11.78
N PRO A 99 2.60 -2.24 12.38
CA PRO A 99 2.70 -2.03 13.82
C PRO A 99 2.11 -0.69 14.26
N CYS A 100 2.28 0.39 13.48
CA CYS A 100 1.62 1.66 13.75
C CYS A 100 0.09 1.51 13.81
N ALA A 101 -0.54 0.88 12.81
CA ALA A 101 -1.98 0.70 12.76
C ALA A 101 -2.51 -0.11 13.96
N VAL A 102 -1.81 -1.17 14.36
CA VAL A 102 -2.20 -1.99 15.52
C VAL A 102 -2.09 -1.20 16.83
N VAL A 103 -1.01 -0.45 17.02
CA VAL A 103 -0.82 0.34 18.25
C VAL A 103 -1.80 1.51 18.31
N LEU A 104 -2.02 2.21 17.19
CA LEU A 104 -2.97 3.32 17.11
C LEU A 104 -4.42 2.85 17.35
N ASP A 105 -4.83 1.69 16.81
CA ASP A 105 -6.15 1.10 17.10
C ASP A 105 -6.32 0.85 18.61
N ARG A 106 -5.32 0.25 19.26
CA ARG A 106 -5.36 -0.03 20.70
C ARG A 106 -5.41 1.24 21.55
N LEU A 107 -4.59 2.24 21.22
CA LEU A 107 -4.55 3.50 21.96
C LEU A 107 -5.88 4.27 21.79
N ALA A 108 -6.38 4.37 20.56
CA ALA A 108 -7.65 5.05 20.29
C ALA A 108 -8.84 4.34 20.93
N ALA A 109 -8.87 3.00 20.93
CA ALA A 109 -9.89 2.23 21.63
C ALA A 109 -9.89 2.43 23.15
N ALA A 110 -8.72 2.72 23.74
CA ALA A 110 -8.58 3.07 25.15
C ALA A 110 -8.86 4.56 25.44
N GLY A 111 -9.16 5.37 24.41
CA GLY A 111 -9.28 6.82 24.54
C GLY A 111 -7.96 7.56 24.79
N ASP A 112 -6.81 6.88 24.69
CA ASP A 112 -5.48 7.47 24.84
C ASP A 112 -5.04 8.13 23.53
N LEU A 113 -5.50 9.37 23.32
CA LEU A 113 -5.08 10.23 22.21
C LEU A 113 -3.98 11.23 22.65
N GLY A 114 -3.18 10.84 23.65
CA GLY A 114 -2.13 11.65 24.23
C GLY A 114 -0.86 11.78 23.38
N GLY A 115 0.26 12.16 24.00
CA GLY A 115 1.52 12.39 23.31
C GLY A 115 2.05 11.16 22.55
N ARG A 116 1.90 9.96 23.14
CA ARG A 116 2.32 8.68 22.52
C ARG A 116 1.54 8.41 21.23
N PHE A 117 0.22 8.60 21.26
CA PHE A 117 -0.63 8.49 20.07
C PHE A 117 -0.15 9.44 18.98
N ARG A 118 0.02 10.73 19.28
CA ARG A 118 0.44 11.75 18.31
C ARG A 118 1.78 11.42 17.64
N VAL A 119 2.78 10.96 18.39
CA VAL A 119 4.08 10.58 17.81
C VAL A 119 3.93 9.44 16.80
N ILE A 120 3.21 8.37 17.18
CA ILE A 120 3.00 7.21 16.31
C ILE A 120 2.13 7.61 15.10
N GLN A 121 1.16 8.49 15.31
CA GLN A 121 0.28 9.02 14.28
C GLN A 121 1.06 9.79 13.21
N TYR A 122 2.01 10.65 13.59
CA TYR A 122 2.86 11.33 12.62
C TYR A 122 3.74 10.38 11.82
N VAL A 123 4.29 9.35 12.48
CA VAL A 123 5.06 8.29 11.81
C VAL A 123 4.19 7.53 10.81
N GLU A 124 2.97 7.16 11.21
CA GLU A 124 2.01 6.46 10.35
C GLU A 124 1.66 7.29 9.11
N VAL A 125 1.33 8.58 9.27
CA VAL A 125 1.01 9.47 8.16
C VAL A 125 2.21 9.61 7.21
N ALA A 126 3.41 9.86 7.73
CA ALA A 126 4.61 10.03 6.92
C ALA A 126 4.96 8.75 6.14
N ALA A 127 4.95 7.59 6.82
CA ALA A 127 5.16 6.30 6.20
C ALA A 127 4.07 5.98 5.16
N GLY A 128 2.82 6.38 5.42
CA GLY A 128 1.68 6.16 4.53
C GLY A 128 1.79 6.98 3.25
N LEU A 129 2.18 8.26 3.35
CA LEU A 129 2.46 9.13 2.20
C LEU A 129 3.65 8.62 1.38
N LEU A 130 4.73 8.17 2.04
CA LEU A 130 5.86 7.54 1.37
C LEU A 130 5.41 6.29 0.60
N ASN A 131 4.64 5.41 1.24
CA ASN A 131 4.17 4.17 0.64
C ASN A 131 3.27 4.45 -0.58
N LEU A 132 2.33 5.38 -0.43
CA LEU A 132 1.43 5.83 -1.51
C LEU A 132 2.23 6.40 -2.69
N THR A 133 3.26 7.20 -2.42
CA THR A 133 4.13 7.78 -3.46
C THR A 133 4.87 6.69 -4.22
N LEU A 134 5.48 5.72 -3.51
CA LEU A 134 6.19 4.60 -4.14
C LEU A 134 5.25 3.75 -4.99
N LEU A 135 4.04 3.47 -4.50
CA LEU A 135 3.03 2.69 -5.22
C LEU A 135 2.52 3.44 -6.46
N GLY A 136 2.28 4.75 -6.35
CA GLY A 136 1.88 5.62 -7.46
C GLY A 136 2.94 5.70 -8.56
N LEU A 137 4.21 5.87 -8.18
CA LEU A 137 5.35 5.82 -9.12
C LEU A 137 5.45 4.44 -9.80
N ASN A 138 5.26 3.37 -9.03
CA ASN A 138 5.28 2.01 -9.54
C ASN A 138 4.14 1.77 -10.55
N PHE A 139 2.94 2.29 -10.30
CA PHE A 139 1.78 2.21 -11.18
C PHE A 139 1.97 3.04 -12.47
N ARG A 140 2.46 4.28 -12.36
CA ARG A 140 2.79 5.16 -13.49
C ARG A 140 3.75 4.50 -14.46
N ASP A 141 4.83 3.92 -13.95
CA ASP A 141 5.84 3.24 -14.77
C ASP A 141 5.26 2.00 -15.48
N GLY A 142 4.33 1.28 -14.84
CA GLY A 142 3.59 0.18 -15.46
C GLY A 142 2.78 0.62 -16.68
N ARG A 143 2.05 1.75 -16.58
CA ARG A 143 1.28 2.29 -17.69
C ARG A 143 2.17 2.78 -18.84
N ALA A 144 3.30 3.39 -18.54
CA ALA A 144 4.24 3.88 -19.55
C ALA A 144 4.79 2.75 -20.45
N VAL A 145 5.02 1.57 -19.89
CA VAL A 145 5.48 0.38 -20.64
C VAL A 145 4.38 -0.15 -21.57
N THR A 146 3.15 -0.29 -21.09
CA THR A 146 2.01 -0.71 -21.94
C THR A 146 1.78 0.25 -23.11
N ARG A 147 1.99 1.56 -22.87
CA ARG A 147 1.83 2.61 -23.89
C ARG A 147 2.95 2.58 -24.93
N ARG A 148 4.19 2.26 -24.54
CA ARG A 148 5.32 2.11 -25.47
C ARG A 148 5.27 0.80 -26.24
N GLY A 149 4.84 -0.31 -25.62
CA GLY A 149 4.71 -1.61 -26.30
C GLY A 149 3.70 -1.61 -27.46
N ARG A 150 2.62 -0.81 -27.38
CA ARG A 150 1.66 -0.63 -28.49
C ARG A 150 2.19 0.22 -29.65
N LYS A 151 3.30 0.94 -29.48
CA LYS A 151 3.86 1.81 -30.53
C LYS A 151 4.83 1.07 -31.47
N TRP A 152 5.07 -0.21 -31.22
CA TRP A 152 6.03 -1.08 -31.92
C TRP A 152 5.38 -2.39 -32.41
N SER A 153 4.05 -2.48 -32.37
CA SER A 153 3.21 -3.55 -32.95
C SER A 153 2.40 -2.96 -34.08
#